data_AF-A0AA97AC01-F1
#
_entry.id   AF-A0AA97AC01-F1
#
_cell.length_a   1.000
_cell.length_b   1.000
_cell.length_c   1.000
_cell.angle_alpha   90.00
_cell.angle_beta   90.00
_cell.angle_gamma   90.00
#
_symmetry.space_group_name_H-M   'P 1'
#
loop_
_entity.id
_entity.type
_entity.pdbx_description
1 polymer ?
#
loop_
_entity_poly.entity_id
_entity_poly.type
_entity_poly.pdbx_seq_one_letter_code
_entity_poly.pdbx_strand_id
1 'polypeptide(L)' 'MADNPDIRFADFTTGEKLRVIALTARMAKRGAGGDGVDISDLQRRVERIENQALRRKKK' A
#
# COMPACT_ATOMS: atom_id res chain seq x y z
N MET A 1 7.16 -3.54 -3.38
CA MET A 1 6.56 -2.81 -2.26
C MET A 1 7.25 -1.46 -2.23
N ALA A 2 6.55 -0.35 -1.96
CA ALA A 2 7.24 0.93 -1.80
C ALA A 2 8.23 0.77 -0.64
N ASP A 3 9.52 0.86 -0.95
CA ASP A 3 10.63 0.67 -0.02
C ASP A 3 10.70 1.88 0.92
N ASN A 4 9.80 1.94 1.90
CA ASN A 4 9.93 2.85 3.01
C ASN A 4 10.60 2.08 4.16
N PRO A 5 11.94 2.16 4.33
CA PRO A 5 12.68 1.35 5.30
C PRO A 5 12.23 1.59 6.75
N ASP A 6 11.49 2.68 6.99
CA ASP A 6 10.97 3.07 8.28
C ASP A 6 9.68 2.35 8.71
N ILE A 7 8.99 1.61 7.82
CA ILE A 7 7.70 0.98 8.13
C ILE A 7 7.71 -0.49 7.73
N ARG A 8 7.55 -1.37 8.71
CA ARG A 8 7.45 -2.82 8.48
C ARG A 8 5.99 -3.24 8.36
N PHE A 9 5.73 -4.36 7.69
CA PHE A 9 4.39 -4.96 7.65
C PHE A 9 3.80 -5.20 9.06
N ALA A 10 4.65 -5.41 10.07
CA ALA A 10 4.24 -5.54 11.47
C ALA A 10 3.67 -4.25 12.10
N ASP A 11 4.07 -3.07 11.61
CA ASP A 11 3.67 -1.75 12.15
C ASP A 11 2.24 -1.35 11.72
N PHE A 12 1.64 -2.10 10.80
CA PHE A 12 0.26 -1.94 10.37
C PHE A 12 -0.71 -2.68 11.29
N THR A 13 -1.87 -2.08 11.51
CA THR A 13 -3.01 -2.77 12.13
C THR A 13 -3.57 -3.85 11.21
N THR A 14 -4.32 -4.80 11.76
CA THR A 14 -4.96 -5.88 10.98
C THR A 14 -5.83 -5.35 9.83
N GLY A 15 -6.58 -4.27 10.07
CA GLY A 15 -7.40 -3.65 9.03
C GLY A 15 -6.59 -3.01 7.90
N GLU A 16 -5.45 -2.40 8.22
CA GLU A 16 -4.56 -1.80 7.23
C GLU A 16 -3.81 -2.84 6.42
N LYS A 17 -3.35 -3.93 7.07
CA LYS A 17 -2.75 -5.08 6.39
C LYS A 17 -3.68 -5.62 5.31
N LEU A 18 -4.96 -5.84 5.66
CA LEU A 18 -5.97 -6.30 4.71
C LEU A 18 -6.16 -5.32 3.54
N ARG A 19 -6.19 -4.00 3.82
CA ARG A 19 -6.32 -2.97 2.78
C ARG A 19 -5.10 -2.93 1.85
N VAL A 20 -3.89 -2.98 2.39
CA VAL A 20 -2.65 -2.98 1.59
C VAL A 20 -2.59 -4.23 0.71
N ILE A 21 -2.92 -5.41 1.26
CA ILE A 21 -2.97 -6.67 0.49
C ILE A 21 -4.02 -6.55 -0.63
N ALA A 22 -5.23 -6.10 -0.33
CA ALA A 22 -6.29 -5.97 -1.33
C ALA A 22 -5.94 -4.96 -2.44
N LEU A 23 -5.33 -3.82 -2.09
CA LEU A 23 -4.86 -2.82 -3.05
C LEU A 23 -3.73 -3.37 -3.92
N THR A 24 -2.78 -4.08 -3.31
CA THR A 24 -1.66 -4.72 -4.03
C THR A 24 -2.17 -5.79 -4.99
N ALA A 25 -3.13 -6.62 -4.57
CA ALA A 25 -3.78 -7.59 -5.43
C ALA A 25 -4.52 -6.91 -6.60
N ARG A 26 -5.19 -5.77 -6.37
CA ARG A 26 -5.82 -4.98 -7.43
C ARG A 26 -4.80 -4.35 -8.38
N MET A 27 -3.65 -3.90 -7.89
CA MET A 27 -2.55 -3.40 -8.72
C MET A 27 -1.99 -4.53 -9.60
N ALA A 28 -1.73 -5.69 -9.02
CA ALA A 28 -1.29 -6.86 -9.78
C ALA A 28 -2.31 -7.28 -10.85
N LYS A 29 -3.61 -7.32 -10.48
CA LYS A 29 -4.69 -7.62 -11.43
C LYS A 29 -4.78 -6.59 -12.57
N ARG A 30 -4.57 -5.31 -12.26
CA ARG A 30 -4.59 -4.22 -13.24
C ARG A 30 -3.35 -4.23 -14.13
N GLY A 31 -2.17 -4.48 -13.57
CA GLY A 31 -0.92 -4.59 -14.32
C GLY A 31 -0.93 -5.77 -15.30
N ALA A 32 -1.66 -6.84 -14.98
CA ALA A 32 -1.90 -7.94 -15.92
C ALA A 32 -2.76 -7.53 -17.15
N GLY A 33 -3.42 -6.36 -17.11
CA GLY A 33 -4.22 -5.81 -18.21
C GLY A 33 -3.43 -5.03 -19.27
N GLY A 34 -2.10 -4.90 -19.11
CA GLY A 34 -1.22 -4.21 -20.05
C GLY A 34 -0.79 -2.80 -19.60
N ASP A 35 0.26 -2.27 -20.26
CA ASP A 35 0.99 -1.04 -19.87
C ASP A 35 0.16 0.25 -19.89
N GLY A 36 -1.06 0.23 -20.44
CA GLY A 36 -1.98 1.36 -20.45
C GLY A 36 -2.83 1.54 -19.19
N VAL A 37 -2.73 0.62 -18.21
CA VAL A 37 -3.56 0.66 -17.01
C VAL A 37 -2.88 1.47 -15.90
N ASP A 38 -3.42 2.65 -15.62
CA ASP A 38 -2.94 3.49 -14.52
C ASP A 38 -3.20 2.84 -13.15
N ILE A 39 -2.10 2.52 -12.46
CA ILE A 39 -2.08 1.99 -11.09
C ILE A 39 -1.71 3.05 -10.05
N SER A 40 -1.43 4.30 -10.47
CA SER A 40 -0.98 5.38 -9.60
C SER A 40 -1.99 5.71 -8.50
N ASP A 41 -3.31 5.65 -8.78
CA ASP A 41 -4.34 5.84 -7.74
C ASP A 41 -4.23 4.78 -6.63
N LEU A 42 -3.98 3.52 -7.00
CA LEU A 42 -3.86 2.43 -6.04
C LEU A 42 -2.57 2.56 -5.23
N GLN A 43 -1.47 2.97 -5.85
CA GLN A 43 -0.22 3.27 -5.15
C GLN A 43 -0.39 4.41 -4.15
N ARG A 44 -1.00 5.53 -4.55
CA ARG A 44 -1.32 6.65 -3.65
C ARG A 44 -2.19 6.23 -2.46
N ARG A 45 -3.09 5.26 -2.63
CA ARG A 45 -3.88 4.71 -1.51
C ARG A 45 -3.02 3.90 -0.54
N VAL A 46 -2.10 3.10 -1.04
CA VAL A 46 -1.14 2.36 -0.20
C VAL A 46 -0.26 3.34 0.57
N GLU A 47 0.29 4.35 -0.10
CA GLU A 47 1.10 5.41 0.54
C GLU A 47 0.33 6.15 1.65
N ARG A 48 -0.96 6.42 1.49
CA ARG A 48 -1.77 7.03 2.56
C ARG A 48 -1.85 6.13 3.80
N ILE A 49 -1.96 4.82 3.61
CA ILE A 49 -2.01 3.86 4.71
C ILE A 49 -0.64 3.76 5.39
N GLU A 50 0.44 3.69 4.60
CA GLU A 50 1.82 3.76 5.09
C GLU A 50 2.06 5.04 5.91
N ASN A 51 1.67 6.21 5.40
CA ASN A 51 1.80 7.47 6.11
C ASN A 51 1.01 7.51 7.43
N GLN A 52 -0.18 6.88 7.49
CA GLN A 52 -0.92 6.74 8.74
C GLN A 52 -0.18 5.84 9.75
N ALA A 53 0.37 4.72 9.29
CA ALA A 53 1.18 3.84 10.13
C ALA A 53 2.44 4.54 10.64
N LEU A 54 3.14 5.28 9.78
CA LEU A 54 4.30 6.09 10.14
C LEU A 54 3.97 7.11 11.24
N ARG A 55 2.85 7.83 11.09
CA ARG A 55 2.39 8.83 12.07
C ARG A 55 2.10 8.20 13.44
N ARG A 56 1.55 6.99 13.47
CA ARG A 56 1.34 6.27 14.74
C ARG A 56 2.65 5.80 15.36
N LYS A 57 3.59 5.33 14.56
CA LYS A 57 4.91 4.87 15.04
C LYS A 57 5.75 6.02 15.61
N LYS A 58 5.60 7.23 15.05
CA LYS A 58 6.25 8.46 15.53
C LYS A 58 5.53 9.11 16.73
N LYS A 59 4.37 8.60 17.14
CA LYS A 59 3.62 9.07 18.31
C LYS A 59 3.98 8.22 19.53
#